data_AF-A0A327ZL17-F1
#
_entry.id   AF-A0A327ZL17-F1
#
_cell.length_a   1.000
_cell.length_b   1.000
_cell.length_c   1.000
_cell.angle_alpha   90.00
_cell.angle_beta   90.00
_cell.angle_gamma   90.00
#
_symmetry.space_group_name_H-M   'P 1'
#
loop_
_entity.id
_entity.type
_entity.pdbx_description
1 polymer ?
#
loop_
_entity_poly.entity_id
_entity_poly.type
_entity_poly.pdbx_seq_one_letter_code
_entity_poly.pdbx_strand_id
1 'polypeptide(L)'
;MRGMEILPGLGTPLVQIGESREVVECKLGTPVHPGRLDRAVYQTSPMLVLSYTDIDTVEIVEIAYSGDGGEEAWFDGVQLTYRFLDDVVADLAARGHRGEQIDIGYRFEPGFALFSVGSRSPRDLDPAADEDDPRRICEGVLVAPFDYFDAPDEEEVEQYIRDRIEAAGLSGPEADELRDFLKQSFGG
;
A
#
# COMPACT_ATOMS: atom_id res chain seq x y z
N MET A 1 18.06 -16.77 2.41
CA MET A 1 16.94 -16.19 1.67
C MET A 1 17.39 -14.83 1.18
N ARG A 2 17.15 -14.49 -0.10
CA ARG A 2 17.48 -13.19 -0.69
C ARG A 2 16.14 -12.50 -0.96
N GLY A 3 15.66 -11.69 -0.02
CA GLY A 3 14.31 -11.13 -0.02
C GLY A 3 13.92 -10.60 1.36
N MET A 4 12.98 -9.67 1.40
CA MET A 4 12.44 -9.04 2.60
C MET A 4 11.18 -9.77 3.07
N GLU A 5 11.26 -10.47 4.21
CA GLU A 5 10.08 -11.02 4.87
C GLU A 5 9.29 -9.87 5.51
N ILE A 6 8.03 -9.70 5.13
CA ILE A 6 7.16 -8.69 5.73
C ILE A 6 6.78 -9.10 7.15
N LEU A 7 6.42 -8.11 7.97
CA LEU A 7 5.85 -8.33 9.29
C LEU A 7 4.38 -7.87 9.23
N PRO A 8 3.42 -8.75 8.91
CA PRO A 8 2.03 -8.38 8.74
C PRO A 8 1.49 -7.58 9.94
N GLY A 9 0.76 -6.51 9.66
CA GLY A 9 0.23 -5.59 10.68
C GLY A 9 1.27 -4.71 11.38
N LEU A 10 2.57 -4.92 11.12
CA LEU A 10 3.67 -4.28 11.85
C LEU A 10 4.64 -3.51 10.95
N GLY A 11 4.75 -3.87 9.67
CA GLY A 11 5.63 -3.22 8.69
C GLY A 11 6.68 -4.19 8.12
N THR A 12 7.95 -3.83 8.25
CA THR A 12 9.10 -4.58 7.70
C THR A 12 10.24 -4.65 8.73
N PRO A 13 11.27 -5.48 8.51
CA PRO A 13 12.46 -5.47 9.35
C PRO A 13 13.21 -4.13 9.38
N LEU A 14 12.99 -3.25 8.40
CA LEU A 14 13.64 -1.94 8.31
C LEU A 14 12.84 -0.85 9.02
N VAL A 15 11.52 -0.87 8.88
CA VAL A 15 10.59 0.16 9.38
C VAL A 15 9.34 -0.50 9.91
N GLN A 16 8.90 -0.04 11.09
CA GLN A 16 7.65 -0.48 11.71
C GLN A 16 6.61 0.64 11.71
N ILE A 17 5.35 0.23 11.74
CA ILE A 17 4.20 1.11 11.94
C ILE A 17 4.27 1.73 13.34
N GLY A 18 3.94 3.02 13.42
CA GLY A 18 4.05 3.83 14.64
C GLY A 18 5.44 4.43 14.89
N GLU A 19 6.47 4.09 14.10
CA GLU A 19 7.78 4.75 14.21
C GLU A 19 7.69 6.21 13.76
N SER A 20 8.37 7.12 14.46
CA SER A 20 8.42 8.52 14.01
C SER A 20 9.30 8.69 12.78
N ARG A 21 9.01 9.70 11.95
CA ARG A 21 9.85 10.06 10.80
C ARG A 21 11.32 10.26 11.18
N GLU A 22 11.59 10.89 12.32
CA GLU A 22 12.94 11.08 12.83
C GLU A 22 13.67 9.74 13.04
N VAL A 23 13.00 8.76 13.68
CA VAL A 23 13.57 7.43 13.89
C VAL A 23 13.83 6.73 12.56
N VAL A 24 12.90 6.83 11.60
CA VAL A 24 13.06 6.25 10.27
C VAL A 24 14.26 6.87 9.54
N GLU A 25 14.37 8.20 9.51
CA GLU A 25 15.45 8.88 8.81
C GLU A 25 16.82 8.66 9.47
N CYS A 26 16.87 8.44 10.78
CA CYS A 26 18.08 7.96 11.45
C CYS A 26 18.54 6.58 10.97
N LYS A 27 17.62 5.69 10.59
CA LYS A 27 17.94 4.34 10.11
C LYS A 27 18.24 4.31 8.62
N LEU A 28 17.40 4.98 7.82
CA LEU A 28 17.38 4.85 6.36
C LEU A 28 18.05 6.02 5.64
N GLY A 29 18.36 7.10 6.35
CA GLY A 29 18.75 8.37 5.76
C GLY A 29 17.56 9.18 5.26
N THR A 30 17.84 10.33 4.66
CA THR A 30 16.81 11.22 4.12
C THR A 30 16.09 10.57 2.93
N PRO A 31 14.77 10.76 2.77
CA PRO A 31 14.03 10.21 1.65
C PRO A 31 14.55 10.78 0.32
N VAL A 32 14.56 9.94 -0.73
CA VAL A 32 14.91 10.37 -2.09
C VAL A 32 13.82 11.24 -2.71
N HIS A 33 12.57 11.00 -2.31
CA HIS A 33 11.45 11.89 -2.58
C HIS A 33 10.68 12.11 -1.29
N PRO A 34 10.70 13.31 -0.70
CA PRO A 34 9.91 13.62 0.50
C PRO A 34 8.39 13.74 0.24
N GLY A 35 7.92 13.39 -0.97
CA GLY A 35 6.52 13.43 -1.42
C GLY A 35 5.80 14.76 -1.17
N ARG A 36 4.46 14.72 -1.23
CA ARG A 36 3.58 15.82 -0.81
C ARG A 36 2.90 15.40 0.50
N LEU A 37 2.91 16.30 1.49
CA LEU A 37 2.16 16.27 2.77
C LEU A 37 2.52 15.13 3.74
N ASP A 38 2.38 13.87 3.36
CA ASP A 38 2.39 12.70 4.28
C ASP A 38 3.18 11.49 3.75
N ARG A 39 3.59 11.47 2.47
CA ARG A 39 4.26 10.31 1.86
C ARG A 39 5.73 10.55 1.59
N ALA A 40 6.60 9.56 1.83
CA ALA A 40 8.02 9.65 1.52
C ALA A 40 8.57 8.35 0.92
N VAL A 41 9.50 8.50 -0.03
CA VAL A 41 10.16 7.38 -0.73
C VAL A 41 11.59 7.23 -0.24
N TYR A 42 11.96 6.03 0.18
CA TYR A 42 13.28 5.69 0.69
C TYR A 42 14.00 4.75 -0.26
N GLN A 43 15.28 5.04 -0.53
CA GLN A 43 16.12 4.21 -1.38
C GLN A 43 16.64 2.99 -0.61
N THR A 44 15.79 1.98 -0.53
CA THR A 44 16.07 0.65 0.05
C THR A 44 15.96 -0.44 -1.03
N SER A 45 16.26 -1.69 -0.68
CA SER A 45 16.03 -2.85 -1.55
C SER A 45 15.20 -3.90 -0.80
N PRO A 46 13.92 -4.15 -1.18
CA PRO A 46 13.10 -3.38 -2.12
C PRO A 46 12.89 -1.92 -1.69
N MET A 47 12.45 -1.07 -2.62
CA MET A 47 12.16 0.35 -2.34
C MET A 47 10.96 0.46 -1.41
N LEU A 48 11.11 1.25 -0.34
CA LEU A 48 10.02 1.50 0.60
C LEU A 48 9.39 2.86 0.33
N VAL A 49 8.06 2.88 0.32
CA VAL A 49 7.27 4.10 0.33
C VAL A 49 6.47 4.11 1.63
N LEU A 50 6.64 5.16 2.42
CA LEU A 50 6.01 5.29 3.73
C LEU A 50 4.96 6.38 3.68
N SER A 51 3.77 6.09 4.19
CA SER A 51 2.78 7.10 4.53
C SER A 51 2.86 7.39 6.03
N TYR A 52 2.74 8.66 6.39
CA TYR A 52 2.79 9.15 7.76
C TYR A 52 1.46 9.77 8.16
N THR A 53 1.12 9.62 9.43
CA THR A 53 0.04 10.38 10.07
C THR A 53 0.38 11.87 10.11
N ASP A 54 -0.60 12.70 10.48
CA ASP A 54 -0.45 14.13 10.75
C ASP A 54 0.61 14.45 11.83
N ILE A 55 0.82 13.54 12.79
CA ILE A 55 1.85 13.62 13.82
C ILE A 55 3.21 12.98 13.43
N ASP A 56 3.47 12.78 12.13
CA ASP A 56 4.74 12.25 11.59
C ASP A 56 5.10 10.83 12.11
N THR A 57 4.10 9.97 12.30
CA THR A 57 4.31 8.55 12.62
C THR A 57 3.95 7.66 11.44
N VAL A 58 4.71 6.59 11.20
CA VAL A 58 4.47 5.67 10.07
C VAL A 58 3.11 5.02 10.23
N GLU A 59 2.26 5.20 9.23
CA GLU A 59 0.92 4.63 9.15
C GLU A 59 0.90 3.40 8.24
N ILE A 60 1.57 3.51 7.08
CA ILE A 60 1.62 2.45 6.07
C ILE A 60 3.06 2.24 5.63
N VAL A 61 3.44 0.97 5.47
CA VAL A 61 4.66 0.58 4.77
C VAL A 61 4.29 -0.06 3.44
N GLU A 62 4.59 0.62 2.35
CA GLU A 62 4.47 0.07 1.00
C GLU A 62 5.82 -0.44 0.53
N ILE A 63 5.83 -1.69 0.06
CA ILE A 63 6.96 -2.32 -0.59
C ILE A 63 6.72 -2.23 -2.09
N ALA A 64 7.40 -1.29 -2.74
CA ALA A 64 7.17 -0.96 -4.14
C ALA A 64 8.01 -1.81 -5.10
N TYR A 65 7.42 -2.09 -6.26
CA TYR A 65 8.12 -2.64 -7.43
C TYR A 65 9.30 -1.75 -7.84
N SER A 66 10.53 -2.26 -7.75
CA SER A 66 11.75 -1.49 -8.08
C SER A 66 12.17 -1.53 -9.56
N GLY A 67 11.38 -2.08 -10.48
CA GLY A 67 11.66 -1.96 -11.93
C GLY A 67 12.74 -2.88 -12.50
N ASP A 68 13.89 -2.91 -11.83
CA ASP A 68 15.16 -3.35 -12.43
C ASP A 68 15.70 -4.67 -11.83
N GLY A 69 14.86 -5.40 -11.07
CA GLY A 69 15.25 -6.60 -10.33
C GLY A 69 15.91 -6.25 -8.99
N GLY A 70 15.09 -6.20 -7.95
CA GLY A 70 15.52 -6.01 -6.55
C GLY A 70 15.22 -7.22 -5.68
N GLU A 71 15.39 -7.06 -4.36
CA GLU A 71 14.91 -8.04 -3.40
C GLU A 71 13.37 -8.10 -3.39
N GLU A 72 12.82 -9.30 -3.24
CA GLU A 72 11.38 -9.56 -3.27
C GLU A 72 10.77 -9.46 -1.86
N ALA A 73 9.48 -9.13 -1.77
CA ALA A 73 8.72 -9.30 -0.53
C ALA A 73 8.27 -10.76 -0.37
N TRP A 74 8.39 -11.28 0.84
CA TRP A 74 8.00 -12.64 1.22
C TRP A 74 7.07 -12.62 2.42
N PHE A 75 6.17 -13.59 2.48
CA PHE A 75 5.38 -13.88 3.67
C PHE A 75 5.12 -15.37 3.80
N ASP A 76 5.45 -15.95 4.96
CA ASP A 76 5.23 -17.35 5.27
C ASP A 76 5.75 -18.24 4.13
N GLY A 77 6.98 -17.97 3.66
CA GLY A 77 7.61 -18.72 2.57
C GLY A 77 6.92 -18.64 1.20
N VAL A 78 6.03 -17.68 0.98
CA VAL A 78 5.47 -17.32 -0.34
C VAL A 78 6.11 -16.02 -0.81
N GLN A 79 6.65 -16.04 -2.02
CA GLN A 79 7.08 -14.82 -2.71
C GLN A 79 5.84 -14.02 -3.11
N LEU A 80 5.72 -12.79 -2.63
CA LEU A 80 4.57 -11.93 -2.85
C LEU A 80 4.72 -11.07 -4.11
N THR A 81 5.88 -10.42 -4.27
CA THR A 81 6.14 -9.50 -5.39
C THR A 81 6.80 -10.22 -6.58
N TYR A 82 6.67 -9.64 -7.77
CA TYR A 82 7.17 -10.19 -9.04
C TYR A 82 6.50 -11.49 -9.48
N ARG A 83 5.25 -11.73 -9.08
CA ARG A 83 4.44 -12.88 -9.49
C ARG A 83 3.03 -12.45 -9.91
N PHE A 84 2.35 -13.31 -10.65
CA PHE A 84 0.94 -13.13 -10.96
C PHE A 84 0.12 -13.10 -9.67
N LEU A 85 -0.75 -12.11 -9.55
CA LEU A 85 -1.52 -11.87 -8.32
C LEU A 85 -2.35 -13.11 -7.93
N ASP A 86 -2.99 -13.76 -8.91
CA ASP A 86 -3.81 -14.96 -8.68
C ASP A 86 -2.99 -16.15 -8.16
N ASP A 87 -1.76 -16.33 -8.65
CA ASP A 87 -0.86 -17.39 -8.18
C ASP A 87 -0.42 -17.15 -6.74
N VAL A 88 -0.13 -15.89 -6.39
CA VAL A 88 0.25 -15.51 -5.02
C VAL A 88 -0.93 -15.75 -4.07
N VAL A 89 -2.14 -15.33 -4.46
CA VAL A 89 -3.36 -15.57 -3.67
C VAL A 89 -3.62 -17.07 -3.49
N ALA A 90 -3.43 -17.88 -4.54
CA ALA A 90 -3.59 -19.32 -4.45
C ALA A 90 -2.58 -19.98 -3.51
N ASP A 91 -1.30 -19.58 -3.58
CA ASP A 91 -0.24 -20.10 -2.71
C ASP A 91 -0.46 -19.68 -1.25
N LEU A 92 -0.90 -18.45 -1.01
CA LEU A 92 -1.29 -17.98 0.32
C LEU A 92 -2.49 -18.76 0.87
N ALA A 93 -3.50 -19.01 0.03
CA ALA A 93 -4.66 -19.81 0.41
C ALA A 93 -4.29 -21.26 0.74
N ALA A 94 -3.32 -21.85 0.03
CA ALA A 94 -2.79 -23.19 0.32
C ALA A 94 -2.07 -23.25 1.68
N ARG A 95 -1.60 -22.11 2.19
CA ARG A 95 -1.03 -21.96 3.53
C ARG A 95 -2.03 -21.53 4.61
N GLY A 96 -3.30 -21.37 4.24
CA GLY A 96 -4.38 -21.01 5.16
C GLY A 96 -4.70 -19.52 5.22
N HIS A 97 -4.03 -18.68 4.42
CA HIS A 97 -4.27 -17.25 4.35
C HIS A 97 -5.30 -16.94 3.25
N ARG A 98 -6.55 -16.68 3.65
CA ARG A 98 -7.61 -16.31 2.70
C ARG A 98 -7.61 -14.80 2.47
N GLY A 99 -7.55 -14.40 1.20
CA GLY A 99 -7.67 -13.00 0.80
C GLY A 99 -9.12 -12.58 0.59
N GLU A 100 -9.43 -11.35 0.99
CA GLU A 100 -10.68 -10.66 0.64
C GLU A 100 -10.41 -9.69 -0.50
N GLN A 101 -11.25 -9.73 -1.54
CA GLN A 101 -11.09 -8.86 -2.70
C GLN A 101 -11.40 -7.40 -2.33
N ILE A 102 -10.54 -6.50 -2.77
CA ILE A 102 -10.70 -5.04 -2.69
C ILE A 102 -10.54 -4.42 -4.08
N ASP A 103 -10.84 -3.12 -4.24
CA ASP A 103 -10.86 -2.41 -5.53
C ASP A 103 -9.65 -2.72 -6.43
N ILE A 104 -8.43 -2.61 -5.87
CA ILE A 104 -7.19 -2.78 -6.61
C ILE A 104 -6.42 -4.09 -6.28
N GLY A 105 -7.02 -5.05 -5.57
CA GLY A 105 -6.33 -6.30 -5.24
C GLY A 105 -6.99 -7.14 -4.15
N TYR A 106 -6.19 -7.61 -3.18
CA TYR A 106 -6.65 -8.46 -2.07
C TYR A 106 -6.05 -8.03 -0.74
N ARG A 107 -6.86 -7.97 0.31
CA ARG A 107 -6.41 -7.79 1.70
C ARG A 107 -6.43 -9.11 2.46
N PHE A 108 -5.58 -9.24 3.46
CA PHE A 108 -5.44 -10.46 4.26
C PHE A 108 -5.47 -10.12 5.75
N GLU A 109 -6.21 -10.92 6.52
CA GLU A 109 -6.40 -10.78 7.98
C GLU A 109 -5.10 -10.56 8.78
N PRO A 110 -3.94 -11.15 8.42
CA PRO A 110 -2.69 -10.85 9.10
C PRO A 110 -2.24 -9.38 9.05
N GLY A 111 -2.82 -8.51 8.20
CA GLY A 111 -2.50 -7.08 8.14
C GLY A 111 -1.58 -6.73 6.97
N PHE A 112 -1.93 -7.18 5.77
CA PHE A 112 -1.32 -6.70 4.54
C PHE A 112 -2.30 -6.78 3.37
N ALA A 113 -2.02 -6.00 2.33
CA ALA A 113 -2.76 -6.06 1.07
C ALA A 113 -1.80 -6.17 -0.12
N LEU A 114 -2.18 -6.99 -1.09
CA LEU A 114 -1.55 -7.10 -2.40
C LEU A 114 -2.35 -6.24 -3.37
N PHE A 115 -1.66 -5.44 -4.19
CA PHE A 115 -2.34 -4.59 -5.16
C PHE A 115 -1.72 -4.63 -6.56
N SER A 116 -2.55 -4.25 -7.53
CA SER A 116 -2.18 -4.04 -8.93
C SER A 116 -3.02 -2.91 -9.50
N VAL A 117 -2.36 -1.85 -9.97
CA VAL A 117 -2.99 -0.63 -10.51
C VAL A 117 -3.04 -0.60 -12.04
N GLY A 118 -2.69 -1.70 -12.73
CA GLY A 118 -2.91 -1.83 -14.16
C GLY A 118 -1.73 -2.30 -15.03
N SER A 119 -0.62 -2.73 -14.41
CA SER A 119 0.54 -3.46 -14.99
C SER A 119 1.37 -2.74 -16.08
N ARG A 120 2.72 -2.69 -15.98
CA ARG A 120 3.77 -2.96 -17.05
C ARG A 120 5.23 -2.82 -16.50
N SER A 121 5.96 -3.80 -15.92
CA SER A 121 5.96 -5.26 -16.07
C SER A 121 7.16 -5.87 -15.28
N PRO A 122 7.14 -7.07 -14.68
CA PRO A 122 8.14 -8.09 -15.04
C PRO A 122 7.89 -8.38 -16.52
N ARG A 123 8.85 -8.23 -17.42
CA ARG A 123 8.62 -8.46 -18.86
C ARG A 123 8.22 -9.91 -19.22
N ASP A 124 7.94 -10.80 -18.27
CA ASP A 124 8.90 -11.83 -17.89
C ASP A 124 8.24 -13.16 -17.51
N LEU A 125 6.92 -13.26 -17.33
CA LEU A 125 6.28 -14.54 -17.05
C LEU A 125 4.89 -14.45 -17.72
N ASP A 126 4.47 -15.12 -18.81
CA ASP A 126 4.76 -16.40 -19.49
C ASP A 126 5.13 -16.22 -21.01
N PRO A 127 6.17 -16.90 -21.54
CA PRO A 127 6.63 -16.78 -22.93
C PRO A 127 5.67 -17.31 -24.03
N ALA A 128 4.53 -17.90 -23.68
CA ALA A 128 3.54 -18.44 -24.63
C ALA A 128 2.11 -17.89 -24.45
N ALA A 129 1.95 -16.76 -23.75
CA ALA A 129 0.65 -16.11 -23.62
C ALA A 129 0.07 -15.65 -24.98
N ASP A 130 -1.25 -15.76 -25.17
CA ASP A 130 -1.95 -15.29 -26.38
C ASP A 130 -2.51 -13.86 -26.23
N GLU A 131 -3.11 -13.34 -27.31
CA GLU A 131 -3.40 -11.91 -27.52
C GLU A 131 -4.42 -11.31 -26.52
N ASP A 132 -5.09 -12.14 -25.72
CA ASP A 132 -6.24 -11.77 -24.88
C ASP A 132 -5.99 -11.94 -23.35
N ASP A 133 -4.77 -12.19 -22.87
CA ASP A 133 -4.47 -12.46 -21.44
C ASP A 133 -4.70 -11.22 -20.51
N PRO A 134 -5.66 -11.27 -19.56
CA PRO A 134 -6.00 -10.14 -18.70
C PRO A 134 -5.36 -10.17 -17.29
N ARG A 135 -4.40 -11.06 -17.00
CA ARG A 135 -3.89 -11.28 -15.63
C ARG A 135 -3.05 -10.12 -15.09
N ARG A 136 -3.31 -9.75 -13.82
CA ARG A 136 -2.64 -8.65 -13.09
C ARG A 136 -1.39 -9.15 -12.34
N ILE A 137 -0.31 -8.36 -12.35
CA ILE A 137 0.91 -8.63 -11.56
C ILE A 137 0.75 -8.00 -10.17
N CYS A 138 1.24 -8.66 -9.12
CA CYS A 138 1.39 -8.02 -7.81
C CYS A 138 2.51 -6.97 -7.86
N GLU A 139 2.12 -5.69 -7.96
CA GLU A 139 3.03 -4.54 -8.12
C GLU A 139 3.57 -4.01 -6.78
N GLY A 140 2.93 -4.38 -5.68
CA GLY A 140 3.41 -4.01 -4.36
C GLY A 140 2.62 -4.66 -3.25
N VAL A 141 3.16 -4.52 -2.05
CA VAL A 141 2.53 -4.97 -0.81
C VAL A 141 2.37 -3.76 0.10
N LEU A 142 1.14 -3.52 0.56
CA LEU A 142 0.87 -2.59 1.66
C LEU A 142 0.85 -3.37 2.96
N VAL A 143 1.56 -2.89 3.97
CA VAL A 143 1.52 -3.44 5.32
C VAL A 143 0.94 -2.37 6.25
N ALA A 144 -0.17 -2.71 6.90
CA ALA A 144 -0.93 -1.86 7.82
C ALA A 144 -1.70 -2.75 8.81
N PRO A 145 -2.16 -2.25 9.98
CA PRO A 145 -3.15 -2.97 10.80
C PRO A 145 -4.34 -3.40 9.93
N PHE A 146 -4.94 -4.56 10.19
CA PHE A 146 -5.96 -5.11 9.29
C PHE A 146 -7.12 -4.16 9.00
N ASP A 147 -7.65 -3.54 10.06
CA ASP A 147 -8.78 -2.60 9.99
C ASP A 147 -8.47 -1.34 9.14
N TYR A 148 -7.20 -1.05 8.87
CA TYR A 148 -6.80 0.03 7.96
C TYR A 148 -7.35 -0.17 6.54
N PHE A 149 -7.53 -1.43 6.13
CA PHE A 149 -8.02 -1.77 4.79
C PHE A 149 -9.55 -1.82 4.72
N ASP A 150 -10.27 -1.53 5.80
CA ASP A 150 -11.72 -1.37 5.77
C ASP A 150 -12.11 -0.10 5.02
N ALA A 151 -13.33 -0.11 4.47
CA ALA A 151 -13.93 1.12 3.98
C ALA A 151 -14.10 2.05 5.19
N PRO A 152 -13.73 3.34 5.07
CA PRO A 152 -13.90 4.28 6.17
C PRO A 152 -15.38 4.38 6.55
N ASP A 153 -15.65 4.49 7.84
CA ASP A 153 -17.02 4.68 8.32
C ASP A 153 -17.52 6.12 8.05
N GLU A 154 -18.81 6.36 8.30
CA GLU A 154 -19.43 7.66 8.03
C GLU A 154 -18.82 8.79 8.89
N GLU A 155 -18.36 8.48 10.11
CA GLU A 155 -17.74 9.45 11.01
C GLU A 155 -16.32 9.80 10.54
N GLU A 156 -15.54 8.81 10.10
CA GLU A 156 -14.22 8.98 9.51
C GLU A 156 -14.28 9.80 8.22
N VAL A 157 -15.25 9.51 7.34
CA VAL A 157 -15.48 10.30 6.12
C VAL A 157 -15.86 11.75 6.45
N GLU A 158 -16.74 11.98 7.42
CA GLU A 158 -17.12 13.34 7.85
C GLU A 158 -15.98 14.09 8.54
N GLN A 159 -15.11 13.39 9.29
CA GLN A 159 -13.92 13.98 9.88
C GLN A 159 -12.93 14.39 8.78
N TYR A 160 -12.63 13.50 7.83
CA TYR A 160 -11.77 13.79 6.68
C TYR A 160 -12.27 15.01 5.88
N ILE A 161 -13.58 15.08 5.62
CA ILE A 161 -14.18 16.22 4.91
C ILE A 161 -14.01 17.51 5.69
N ARG A 162 -14.23 17.50 7.01
CA ARG A 162 -14.03 18.67 7.87
C ARG A 162 -12.59 19.14 7.83
N ASP A 163 -11.63 18.24 7.98
CA ASP A 163 -10.20 18.56 7.98
C ASP A 163 -9.76 19.17 6.64
N ARG A 164 -10.29 18.66 5.52
CA ARG A 164 -9.99 19.20 4.18
C ARG A 164 -10.61 20.57 3.93
N ILE A 165 -11.82 20.82 4.42
CA ILE A 165 -12.47 22.15 4.36
C ILE A 165 -11.69 23.15 5.21
N GLU A 166 -11.30 22.76 6.44
CA GLU A 166 -10.52 23.59 7.35
C GLU A 166 -9.14 23.91 6.77
N ALA A 167 -8.42 22.91 6.27
CA ALA A 167 -7.11 23.08 5.63
C ALA A 167 -7.17 23.97 4.39
N ALA A 168 -8.28 23.94 3.64
CA ALA A 168 -8.52 24.81 2.49
C ALA A 168 -8.99 26.22 2.90
N GLY A 169 -9.34 26.44 4.16
CA GLY A 169 -9.88 27.71 4.66
C GLY A 169 -11.23 28.09 4.05
N LEU A 170 -12.00 27.09 3.58
CA LEU A 170 -13.26 27.31 2.86
C LEU A 170 -14.43 27.48 3.82
N SER A 171 -15.45 28.22 3.40
CA SER A 171 -16.70 28.38 4.15
C SER A 171 -17.88 28.62 3.22
N GLY A 172 -19.09 28.34 3.71
CA GLY A 172 -20.32 28.54 2.95
C GLY A 172 -20.39 27.66 1.69
N PRO A 173 -20.87 28.18 0.56
CA PRO A 173 -21.14 27.37 -0.63
C PRO A 173 -19.94 26.58 -1.17
N GLU A 174 -18.72 27.14 -1.09
CA GLU A 174 -17.50 26.48 -1.56
C GLU A 174 -17.10 25.29 -0.68
N ALA A 175 -17.40 25.35 0.61
CA ALA A 175 -17.21 24.23 1.53
C ALA A 175 -18.24 23.12 1.29
N ASP A 176 -19.48 23.50 0.98
CA ASP A 176 -20.56 22.55 0.67
C ASP A 176 -20.29 21.82 -0.66
N GLU A 177 -19.81 22.52 -1.69
CA GLU A 177 -19.40 21.90 -2.96
C GLU A 177 -18.25 20.91 -2.78
N LEU A 178 -17.23 21.25 -1.99
CA LEU A 178 -16.12 20.35 -1.69
C LEU A 178 -16.59 19.12 -0.89
N ARG A 179 -17.47 19.31 0.11
CA ARG A 179 -18.08 18.21 0.86
C ARG A 179 -18.81 17.25 -0.06
N ASP A 180 -19.67 17.75 -0.93
CA ASP A 180 -20.47 16.91 -1.83
C ASP A 180 -19.59 16.12 -2.81
N PHE A 181 -18.54 16.76 -3.34
CA PHE A 181 -17.55 16.11 -4.20
C PHE A 181 -16.80 14.97 -3.47
N LEU A 182 -16.34 15.23 -2.25
CA LEU A 182 -15.60 14.26 -1.45
C LEU A 182 -16.48 13.07 -1.05
N LYS A 183 -17.73 13.31 -0.61
CA LYS A 183 -18.68 12.23 -0.28
C LYS A 183 -18.95 11.29 -1.46
N GLN A 184 -19.07 11.83 -2.67
CA GLN A 184 -19.26 11.01 -3.87
C GLN A 184 -18.03 10.13 -4.16
N SER A 185 -16.83 10.57 -3.77
CA SER A 185 -15.59 9.81 -3.96
C SER A 185 -15.47 8.59 -3.02
N PHE A 186 -16.24 8.56 -1.92
CA PHE A 186 -16.26 7.44 -0.97
C PHE A 186 -17.45 6.46 -1.15
N GLY A 187 -18.42 6.79 -2.02
CA GLY A 187 -19.69 6.04 -2.17
C GLY A 187 -19.85 5.24 -3.47
N GLY A 188 -18.74 4.87 -4.12
CA GLY A 188 -18.70 4.16 -5.41
C GLY A 188 -18.61 2.64 -5.28
#